data_AF-A0A1E5IW76-F1
#
_entry.id   AF-A0A1E5IW76-F1
#
_cell.length_a   1.000
_cell.length_b   1.000
_cell.length_c   1.000
_cell.angle_alpha   90.00
_cell.angle_beta   90.00
_cell.angle_gamma   90.00
#
_symmetry.space_group_name_H-M   'P 1'
#
loop_
_entity.id
_entity.type
_entity.pdbx_description
1 polymer ?
#
loop_
_entity_poly.entity_id
_entity_poly.type
_entity_poly.pdbx_seq_one_letter_code
_entity_poly.pdbx_strand_id
1 'polypeptide(L)'
;MSNVKKENIPDWKALEKLVAQIQKQLSPDATVQHNVMLDGVESETKRQIDVLVEQNIGQYTMQIVIDCKDYSKPIDVKGVEEFHGLVQDVKAHKGALVCPSGFSKAALKRAKKLQIDLYRPVSTDKHKWQVNVTAPVLCDFRNSFMGFGISCSDPKPLMIPQEFYNLSVADENGVELGSALEMAQSKWDQGLFPSEPGEHEELSIFGEDKVYIDNGYGDKVMVRLTVRLLVKQNLYVGHLPVEDMNGLQDEHSGSVVTNAFTLGGLNPEEVQKSWKKIDDISELEFQPIFNVVGFNCYGIGT
;
A
#
# COMPACT_ATOMS: atom_id res chain seq x y z
N MET A 1 -21.51 26.21 -28.00
CA MET A 1 -20.94 25.43 -26.88
C MET A 1 -22.02 25.33 -25.81
N SER A 2 -22.56 24.13 -25.62
CA SER A 2 -23.68 23.85 -24.72
C SER A 2 -23.25 24.05 -23.27
N ASN A 3 -23.85 25.02 -22.59
CA ASN A 3 -23.81 25.16 -21.13
C ASN A 3 -24.49 23.93 -20.50
N VAL A 4 -23.69 22.92 -20.15
CA VAL A 4 -24.13 21.84 -19.26
C VAL A 4 -24.31 22.48 -17.88
N LYS A 5 -25.57 22.78 -17.52
CA LYS A 5 -25.93 23.11 -16.14
C LYS A 5 -25.44 21.96 -15.26
N LYS A 6 -24.44 22.21 -14.41
CA LYS A 6 -24.14 21.30 -13.29
C LYS A 6 -25.42 21.23 -12.45
N GLU A 7 -26.12 20.09 -12.51
CA GLU A 7 -27.24 19.83 -11.62
C GLU A 7 -26.72 19.92 -10.19
N ASN A 8 -27.26 20.85 -9.39
CA ASN A 8 -26.90 21.00 -8.00
C ASN A 8 -27.66 19.94 -7.19
N ILE A 9 -27.05 18.76 -7.06
CA ILE A 9 -27.62 17.63 -6.31
C ILE A 9 -27.58 18.00 -4.81
N PRO A 10 -28.70 17.87 -4.06
CA PRO A 10 -28.69 18.09 -2.62
C PRO A 10 -27.68 17.18 -1.90
N ASP A 11 -27.01 17.69 -0.86
CA ASP A 11 -25.96 16.95 -0.15
C ASP A 11 -26.41 15.56 0.32
N TRP A 12 -27.60 15.44 0.94
CA TRP A 12 -28.12 14.15 1.39
C TRP A 12 -28.20 13.13 0.24
N LYS A 13 -28.65 13.55 -0.95
CA LYS A 13 -28.76 12.70 -2.14
C LYS A 13 -27.40 12.35 -2.73
N ALA A 14 -26.42 13.25 -2.60
CA ALA A 14 -25.04 12.96 -2.98
C ALA A 14 -24.40 11.93 -2.03
N LEU A 15 -24.76 11.93 -0.74
CA LEU A 15 -24.29 10.93 0.23
C LEU A 15 -24.83 9.54 -0.11
N GLU A 16 -26.13 9.43 -0.38
CA GLU A 16 -26.76 8.17 -0.80
C GLU A 16 -26.07 7.58 -2.03
N LYS A 17 -25.79 8.43 -3.03
CA LYS A 17 -25.08 8.01 -4.25
C LYS A 17 -23.65 7.54 -3.96
N LEU A 18 -22.92 8.25 -3.10
CA LEU A 18 -21.57 7.85 -2.68
C LEU A 18 -21.60 6.49 -1.98
N VAL A 19 -22.51 6.29 -1.02
CA VAL A 19 -22.64 5.02 -0.30
C VAL A 19 -23.03 3.88 -1.24
N ALA A 20 -23.98 4.11 -2.15
CA ALA A 20 -24.34 3.11 -3.17
C ALA A 20 -23.16 2.76 -4.09
N GLN A 21 -22.34 3.75 -4.47
CA GLN A 21 -21.13 3.52 -5.26
C GLN A 21 -20.11 2.68 -4.48
N ILE A 22 -19.84 3.03 -3.21
CA ILE A 22 -18.93 2.25 -2.35
C ILE A 22 -19.43 0.81 -2.22
N GLN A 23 -20.73 0.58 -1.98
CA GLN A 23 -21.30 -0.77 -1.88
C GLN A 23 -21.18 -1.57 -3.17
N LYS A 24 -21.39 -0.94 -4.34
CA LYS A 24 -21.15 -1.59 -5.65
C LYS A 24 -19.70 -1.99 -5.85
N GLN A 25 -18.78 -1.12 -5.43
CA GLN A 25 -17.35 -1.41 -5.50
C GLN A 25 -17.01 -2.59 -4.60
N LEU A 26 -17.49 -2.59 -3.34
CA LEU A 26 -17.25 -3.62 -2.33
C LEU A 26 -17.81 -5.00 -2.72
N SER A 27 -19.01 -5.04 -3.33
CA SER A 27 -19.66 -6.28 -3.73
C SER A 27 -20.15 -6.22 -5.19
N PRO A 28 -19.27 -6.46 -6.18
CA PRO A 28 -19.60 -6.37 -7.61
C PRO A 28 -20.74 -7.29 -8.06
N ASP A 29 -20.91 -8.44 -7.39
CA ASP A 29 -21.93 -9.44 -7.70
C ASP A 29 -23.29 -9.14 -7.04
N ALA A 30 -23.36 -8.14 -6.16
CA ALA A 30 -24.61 -7.76 -5.52
C ALA A 30 -25.39 -6.77 -6.38
N THR A 31 -26.71 -6.87 -6.33
CA THR A 31 -27.59 -5.84 -6.88
C THR A 31 -27.69 -4.71 -5.88
N VAL A 32 -27.10 -3.56 -6.22
CA VAL A 32 -27.14 -2.35 -5.38
C VAL A 32 -27.99 -1.28 -6.05
N GLN A 33 -29.05 -0.88 -5.36
CA GLN A 33 -30.00 0.13 -5.81
C GLN A 33 -30.03 1.28 -4.81
N HIS A 34 -30.32 2.49 -5.30
CA HIS A 34 -30.49 3.68 -4.48
C HIS A 34 -31.91 4.23 -4.62
N ASN A 35 -32.45 4.82 -3.55
CA ASN A 35 -33.78 5.43 -3.50
C ASN A 35 -34.89 4.46 -3.95
N VAL A 36 -35.03 3.34 -3.23
CA VAL A 36 -36.00 2.27 -3.50
C VAL A 36 -37.17 2.37 -2.52
N MET A 37 -38.39 2.06 -2.97
CA MET A 37 -39.56 1.96 -2.08
C MET A 37 -39.87 0.48 -1.81
N LEU A 38 -39.74 0.04 -0.56
CA LEU A 38 -40.15 -1.29 -0.11
C LEU A 38 -41.49 -1.22 0.64
N ASP A 39 -42.24 -2.31 0.64
CA ASP A 39 -43.45 -2.43 1.45
C ASP A 39 -43.08 -2.75 2.90
N GLY A 40 -43.53 -1.91 3.82
CA GLY A 40 -43.51 -2.21 5.25
C GLY A 40 -44.53 -3.30 5.54
N VAL A 41 -44.07 -4.42 6.10
CA VAL A 41 -44.88 -5.60 6.39
C VAL A 41 -45.73 -5.41 7.64
N GLU A 42 -45.24 -4.64 8.62
CA GLU A 42 -45.98 -4.36 9.85
C GLU A 42 -46.79 -3.06 9.73
N SER A 43 -46.23 -2.05 9.07
CA SER A 43 -46.88 -0.75 8.93
C SER A 43 -47.89 -0.68 7.78
N GLU A 44 -47.82 -1.62 6.82
CA GLU A 44 -48.57 -1.61 5.56
C GLU A 44 -48.37 -0.31 4.74
N THR A 45 -47.24 0.37 4.95
CA THR A 45 -46.87 1.60 4.24
C THR A 45 -45.58 1.44 3.46
N LYS A 46 -45.45 2.18 2.36
CA LYS A 46 -44.20 2.22 1.58
C LYS A 46 -43.10 2.91 2.40
N ARG A 47 -41.99 2.22 2.61
CA ARG A 47 -40.77 2.74 3.26
C ARG A 47 -39.74 3.08 2.19
N GLN A 48 -39.21 4.30 2.22
CA GLN A 48 -38.08 4.67 1.38
C GLN A 48 -36.79 4.07 1.97
N ILE A 49 -35.99 3.47 1.11
CA ILE A 49 -34.67 2.91 1.42
C ILE A 49 -33.64 3.64 0.58
N ASP A 50 -32.69 4.27 1.26
CA ASP A 50 -31.67 5.09 0.60
C ASP A 50 -30.75 4.23 -0.26
N VAL A 51 -30.24 3.12 0.29
CA VAL A 51 -29.48 2.11 -0.44
C VAL A 51 -29.94 0.71 -0.06
N LEU A 52 -30.32 -0.07 -1.07
CA LEU A 52 -30.69 -1.47 -0.96
C LEU A 52 -29.60 -2.32 -1.60
N VAL A 53 -29.10 -3.32 -0.86
CA VAL A 53 -28.14 -4.30 -1.35
C VAL A 53 -28.79 -5.67 -1.28
N GLU A 54 -28.86 -6.35 -2.41
CA GLU A 54 -29.38 -7.71 -2.52
C GLU A 54 -28.34 -8.64 -3.15
N GLN A 55 -28.11 -9.78 -2.52
CA GLN A 55 -27.16 -10.78 -3.00
C GLN A 55 -27.71 -12.19 -2.79
N ASN A 56 -27.57 -13.03 -3.81
CA ASN A 56 -27.94 -14.43 -3.72
C ASN A 56 -26.79 -15.24 -3.12
N ILE A 57 -27.07 -15.97 -2.04
CA ILE A 57 -26.13 -16.87 -1.37
C ILE A 57 -26.75 -18.26 -1.37
N GLY A 58 -26.29 -19.12 -2.29
CA GLY A 58 -26.93 -20.40 -2.56
C GLY A 58 -28.36 -20.20 -3.08
N GLN A 59 -29.33 -20.73 -2.35
CA GLN A 59 -30.77 -20.63 -2.66
C GLN A 59 -31.48 -19.45 -1.97
N TYR A 60 -30.76 -18.66 -1.17
CA TYR A 60 -31.33 -17.57 -0.36
C TYR A 60 -30.94 -16.21 -0.95
N THR A 61 -31.87 -15.26 -0.90
CA THR A 61 -31.59 -13.85 -1.23
C THR A 61 -31.40 -13.08 0.07
N MET A 62 -30.19 -12.62 0.31
CA MET A 62 -29.88 -11.73 1.42
C MET A 62 -30.24 -10.31 1.03
N GLN A 63 -30.94 -9.63 1.93
CA GLN A 63 -31.38 -8.24 1.75
C GLN A 63 -30.82 -7.39 2.87
N ILE A 64 -30.07 -6.35 2.50
CA ILE A 64 -29.43 -5.40 3.40
C ILE A 64 -29.96 -4.01 3.06
N VAL A 65 -30.44 -3.30 4.07
CA VAL A 65 -30.92 -1.92 3.92
C VAL A 65 -29.95 -0.97 4.58
N ILE A 66 -29.68 0.15 3.92
CA ILE A 66 -28.76 1.17 4.41
C ILE A 66 -29.46 2.51 4.35
N ASP A 67 -29.39 3.26 5.45
CA ASP A 67 -29.99 4.59 5.61
C ASP A 67 -28.88 5.62 5.86
N CYS A 68 -28.91 6.70 5.08
CA CYS A 68 -27.85 7.70 5.02
C CYS A 68 -28.32 9.01 5.65
N LYS A 69 -27.66 9.43 6.74
CA LYS A 69 -27.98 10.69 7.42
C LYS A 69 -26.87 11.71 7.26
N ASP A 70 -27.09 12.71 6.41
CA ASP A 70 -26.22 13.88 6.28
C ASP A 70 -26.55 14.96 7.33
N TYR A 71 -26.49 14.59 8.61
CA TYR A 71 -26.73 15.50 9.73
C TYR A 71 -25.46 16.25 10.11
N SER A 72 -25.62 17.46 10.65
CA SER A 72 -24.52 18.27 11.20
C SER A 72 -24.07 17.81 12.59
N LYS A 73 -24.82 16.90 13.22
CA LYS A 73 -24.54 16.36 14.56
C LYS A 73 -24.57 14.83 14.54
N PRO A 74 -23.84 14.17 15.45
CA PRO A 74 -23.87 12.72 15.58
C PRO A 74 -25.28 12.19 15.85
N ILE A 75 -25.58 10.99 15.33
CA ILE A 75 -26.86 10.32 15.60
C ILE A 75 -26.90 9.84 17.06
N ASP A 76 -28.05 10.02 17.71
CA ASP A 76 -28.33 9.55 19.05
C ASP A 76 -29.07 8.21 19.06
N VAL A 77 -29.49 7.77 20.26
CA VAL A 77 -30.21 6.50 20.43
C VAL A 77 -31.52 6.47 19.64
N LYS A 78 -32.21 7.61 19.55
CA LYS A 78 -33.51 7.70 18.87
C LYS A 78 -33.37 7.41 17.37
N GLY A 79 -32.35 7.99 16.71
CA GLY A 79 -32.12 7.73 15.29
C GLY A 79 -31.79 6.26 15.01
N VAL A 80 -31.05 5.59 15.90
CA VAL A 80 -30.77 4.14 15.77
C VAL A 80 -32.06 3.31 15.93
N GLU A 81 -32.92 3.66 16.89
CA GLU A 81 -34.17 2.93 17.12
C GLU A 81 -35.19 3.14 16.00
N GLU A 82 -35.27 4.36 15.46
CA GLU A 82 -36.09 4.67 14.29
C GLU A 82 -35.68 3.84 13.08
N PHE A 83 -34.38 3.76 12.81
CA PHE A 83 -33.86 2.92 11.72
C PHE A 83 -34.08 1.43 11.99
N HIS A 84 -33.87 0.96 13.22
CA HIS A 84 -34.15 -0.44 13.56
C HIS A 84 -35.61 -0.80 13.30
N GLY A 85 -36.55 0.09 13.62
CA GLY A 85 -37.97 -0.08 13.28
C GLY A 85 -38.19 -0.22 11.77
N LEU A 86 -37.50 0.59 10.95
CA LEU A 86 -37.53 0.46 9.49
C LEU A 86 -37.02 -0.91 9.03
N VAL A 87 -35.87 -1.38 9.56
CA VAL A 87 -35.28 -2.68 9.22
C VAL A 87 -36.23 -3.84 9.52
N GLN A 88 -36.89 -3.80 10.68
CA GLN A 88 -37.88 -4.82 11.07
C GLN A 88 -39.12 -4.77 10.17
N ASP A 89 -39.65 -3.57 9.92
CA ASP A 89 -40.86 -3.37 9.11
C ASP A 89 -40.70 -3.93 7.69
N VAL A 90 -39.55 -3.69 7.04
CA VAL A 90 -39.26 -4.25 5.70
C VAL A 90 -38.69 -5.67 5.74
N LYS A 91 -38.55 -6.28 6.92
CA LYS A 91 -37.95 -7.62 7.15
C LYS A 91 -36.57 -7.80 6.50
N ALA A 92 -35.75 -6.76 6.50
CA ALA A 92 -34.38 -6.85 6.01
C ALA A 92 -33.53 -7.74 6.93
N HIS A 93 -32.63 -8.51 6.34
CA HIS A 93 -31.75 -9.44 7.08
C HIS A 93 -30.66 -8.69 7.85
N LYS A 94 -30.26 -7.52 7.34
CA LYS A 94 -29.26 -6.66 7.95
C LYS A 94 -29.58 -5.20 7.68
N GLY A 95 -29.22 -4.35 8.64
CA GLY A 95 -29.37 -2.91 8.53
C GLY A 95 -28.06 -2.19 8.86
N ALA A 96 -27.73 -1.15 8.09
CA ALA A 96 -26.63 -0.26 8.40
C ALA A 96 -27.05 1.22 8.36
N LEU A 97 -26.51 2.03 9.27
CA LEU A 97 -26.62 3.48 9.22
C LEU A 97 -25.30 4.08 8.78
N VAL A 98 -25.36 5.05 7.86
CA VAL A 98 -24.19 5.84 7.46
C VAL A 98 -24.40 7.28 7.88
N CYS A 99 -23.48 7.83 8.68
CA CYS A 99 -23.52 9.23 9.10
C CYS A 99 -22.11 9.85 9.10
N PRO A 100 -21.80 10.82 8.22
CA PRO A 100 -20.49 11.48 8.21
C PRO A 100 -20.11 12.14 9.54
N SER A 101 -21.10 12.64 10.28
CA SER A 101 -20.91 13.26 11.60
C SER A 101 -20.77 12.25 12.74
N GLY A 102 -20.87 10.95 12.47
CA GLY A 102 -20.69 9.87 13.45
C GLY A 102 -21.89 9.65 14.38
N PHE A 103 -21.63 9.00 15.51
CA PHE A 103 -22.66 8.53 16.43
C PHE A 103 -22.30 8.82 17.90
N SER A 104 -23.30 9.04 18.74
CA SER A 104 -23.08 9.18 20.19
C SER A 104 -22.64 7.84 20.83
N LYS A 105 -21.90 7.89 21.94
CA LYS A 105 -21.50 6.68 22.69
C LYS A 105 -22.68 5.79 23.09
N ALA A 106 -23.84 6.40 23.37
CA ALA A 106 -25.06 5.67 23.71
C ALA A 106 -25.65 4.99 22.46
N ALA A 107 -25.65 5.66 21.31
CA ALA A 107 -26.07 5.09 20.03
C ALA A 107 -25.22 3.88 19.63
N LEU A 108 -23.89 3.96 19.74
CA LEU A 108 -22.98 2.83 19.46
C LEU A 108 -23.35 1.57 20.27
N LYS A 109 -23.58 1.75 21.58
CA LYS A 109 -24.00 0.68 22.50
C LYS A 109 -25.38 0.12 22.14
N ARG A 110 -26.32 0.98 21.73
CA ARG A 110 -27.67 0.57 21.34
C ARG A 110 -27.65 -0.23 20.04
N ALA A 111 -26.98 0.29 19.02
CA ALA A 111 -26.88 -0.34 17.70
C ALA A 111 -26.28 -1.75 17.79
N LYS A 112 -25.23 -1.93 18.61
CA LYS A 112 -24.63 -3.26 18.86
C LYS A 112 -25.65 -4.28 19.39
N LYS A 113 -26.54 -3.86 20.30
CA LYS A 113 -27.59 -4.75 20.85
C LYS A 113 -28.70 -5.04 19.83
N LEU A 114 -28.97 -4.10 18.94
CA LEU A 114 -29.96 -4.22 17.86
C LEU A 114 -29.37 -4.83 16.57
N GLN A 115 -28.09 -5.21 16.59
CA GLN A 115 -27.34 -5.74 15.45
C GLN A 115 -27.37 -4.83 14.20
N ILE A 116 -27.45 -3.52 14.43
CA ILE A 116 -27.33 -2.49 13.40
C ILE A 116 -25.87 -2.07 13.28
N ASP A 117 -25.34 -2.11 12.06
CA ASP A 117 -23.98 -1.65 11.78
C ASP A 117 -23.98 -0.13 11.61
N LEU A 118 -22.94 0.53 12.09
CA LEU A 118 -22.81 1.99 12.04
C LEU A 118 -21.52 2.35 11.29
N TYR A 119 -21.66 3.16 10.25
CA TYR A 119 -20.55 3.51 9.38
C TYR A 119 -20.40 5.02 9.16
N ARG A 120 -19.17 5.43 8.84
CA ARG A 120 -18.86 6.74 8.24
C ARG A 120 -18.30 6.53 6.83
N PRO A 121 -18.68 7.36 5.85
CA PRO A 121 -18.05 7.31 4.54
C PRO A 121 -16.62 7.82 4.65
N VAL A 122 -15.71 7.14 3.96
CA VAL A 122 -14.30 7.50 3.84
C VAL A 122 -14.02 7.64 2.37
N SER A 123 -13.86 8.87 1.90
CA SER A 123 -13.56 9.17 0.50
C SER A 123 -12.54 10.28 0.38
N THR A 124 -11.56 10.10 -0.51
CA THR A 124 -10.55 11.12 -0.84
C THR A 124 -11.02 12.05 -1.97
N ASP A 125 -12.16 11.76 -2.60
CA ASP A 125 -12.74 12.55 -3.68
C ASP A 125 -13.13 13.96 -3.22
N LYS A 126 -13.07 14.93 -4.14
CA LYS A 126 -13.41 16.32 -3.86
C LYS A 126 -14.92 16.52 -3.69
N HIS A 127 -15.39 16.43 -2.44
CA HIS A 127 -16.78 16.69 -2.05
C HIS A 127 -16.89 17.09 -0.56
N LYS A 128 -18.10 17.35 -0.07
CA LYS A 128 -18.38 17.77 1.31
C LYS A 128 -17.76 16.88 2.40
N TRP A 129 -17.77 15.57 2.22
CA TRP A 129 -17.28 14.60 3.22
C TRP A 129 -15.87 14.08 2.93
N GLN A 130 -15.06 14.86 2.21
CA GLN A 130 -13.70 14.47 1.87
C GLN A 130 -12.88 14.25 3.16
N VAL A 131 -12.11 13.18 3.19
CA VAL A 131 -11.18 12.89 4.28
C VAL A 131 -9.75 12.79 3.76
N ASN A 132 -8.79 13.15 4.62
CA ASN A 132 -7.38 12.91 4.37
C ASN A 132 -6.98 11.64 5.12
N VAL A 133 -6.62 10.60 4.36
CA VAL A 133 -6.18 9.32 4.90
C VAL A 133 -4.69 9.18 4.61
N THR A 134 -3.96 8.59 5.55
CA THR A 134 -2.56 8.22 5.34
C THR A 134 -2.34 6.77 5.71
N ALA A 135 -1.40 6.12 5.03
CA ALA A 135 -0.98 4.76 5.35
C ALA A 135 0.39 4.79 6.03
N PRO A 136 0.57 4.11 7.18
CA PRO A 136 1.88 3.94 7.77
C PRO A 136 2.75 3.01 6.93
N VAL A 137 3.98 3.45 6.65
CA VAL A 137 4.95 2.73 5.83
C VAL A 137 6.28 2.65 6.58
N LEU A 138 6.88 1.46 6.55
CA LEU A 138 8.27 1.23 6.93
C LEU A 138 9.12 1.14 5.66
N CYS A 139 10.17 1.95 5.60
CA CYS A 139 11.18 1.90 4.56
C CYS A 139 12.46 1.32 5.14
N ASP A 140 12.97 0.26 4.52
CA ASP A 140 14.17 -0.46 4.91
C ASP A 140 15.22 -0.30 3.81
N PHE A 141 16.08 0.71 3.97
CA PHE A 141 17.10 1.03 2.99
C PHE A 141 18.42 0.36 3.37
N ARG A 142 18.88 -0.53 2.47
CA ARG A 142 20.11 -1.30 2.59
C ARG A 142 21.18 -0.62 1.74
N ASN A 143 22.24 -0.17 2.39
CA ASN A 143 23.37 0.46 1.73
C ASN A 143 24.52 -0.53 1.62
N SER A 144 25.00 -0.80 0.40
CA SER A 144 26.21 -1.59 0.19
C SER A 144 27.45 -0.70 0.05
N PHE A 145 28.52 -1.09 0.74
CA PHE A 145 29.88 -0.63 0.51
C PHE A 145 30.69 -1.79 -0.04
N MET A 146 31.31 -1.59 -1.22
CA MET A 146 31.98 -2.67 -1.95
C MET A 146 33.50 -2.53 -1.87
N GLY A 147 34.19 -3.60 -1.45
CA GLY A 147 35.64 -3.73 -1.56
C GLY A 147 36.00 -4.79 -2.61
N PHE A 148 36.87 -4.47 -3.56
CA PHE A 148 37.20 -5.38 -4.67
C PHE A 148 38.50 -6.14 -4.42
N GLY A 149 38.53 -7.40 -4.83
CA GLY A 149 39.71 -8.27 -4.82
C GLY A 149 39.99 -8.84 -6.22
N ILE A 150 41.27 -8.99 -6.52
CA ILE A 150 41.76 -9.63 -7.75
C ILE A 150 42.80 -10.68 -7.37
N SER A 151 42.71 -11.84 -8.00
CA SER A 151 43.74 -12.88 -7.92
C SER A 151 44.06 -13.41 -9.32
N CYS A 152 45.35 -13.62 -9.59
CA CYS A 152 45.87 -14.14 -10.85
C CYS A 152 46.87 -15.25 -10.52
N SER A 153 46.82 -16.34 -11.27
CA SER A 153 47.76 -17.47 -11.12
C SER A 153 48.62 -17.71 -12.35
N ASP A 154 48.41 -16.93 -13.41
CA ASP A 154 49.24 -16.99 -14.62
C ASP A 154 50.65 -16.49 -14.29
N PRO A 155 51.72 -17.17 -14.75
CA PRO A 155 53.11 -16.76 -14.52
C PRO A 155 53.53 -15.61 -15.45
N LYS A 156 52.66 -14.61 -15.60
CA LYS A 156 52.85 -13.41 -16.42
C LYS A 156 52.83 -12.15 -15.54
N PRO A 157 53.57 -11.09 -15.90
CA PRO A 157 53.47 -9.82 -15.19
C PRO A 157 52.06 -9.25 -15.33
N LEU A 158 51.53 -8.68 -14.25
CA LEU A 158 50.23 -8.02 -14.19
C LEU A 158 50.39 -6.63 -13.56
N MET A 159 50.07 -5.60 -14.34
CA MET A 159 49.98 -4.23 -13.85
C MET A 159 48.59 -3.99 -13.26
N ILE A 160 48.51 -3.79 -11.94
CA ILE A 160 47.25 -3.52 -11.23
C ILE A 160 47.16 -2.01 -10.95
N PRO A 161 46.33 -1.25 -11.68
CA PRO A 161 46.09 0.15 -11.35
C PRO A 161 45.28 0.27 -10.06
N GLN A 162 45.29 1.46 -9.45
CA GLN A 162 44.53 1.73 -8.22
C GLN A 162 43.03 1.42 -8.37
N GLU A 163 42.47 1.70 -9.55
CA GLU A 163 41.07 1.44 -9.89
C GLU A 163 40.91 0.20 -10.79
N PHE A 164 41.59 -0.90 -10.46
CA PHE A 164 41.55 -2.12 -11.29
C PHE A 164 40.13 -2.66 -11.50
N TYR A 165 39.20 -2.35 -10.60
CA TYR A 165 37.79 -2.74 -10.70
C TYR A 165 37.05 -2.09 -11.88
N ASN A 166 37.64 -1.05 -12.51
CA ASN A 166 37.15 -0.41 -13.73
C ASN A 166 37.74 -1.02 -15.01
N LEU A 167 38.67 -1.98 -14.92
CA LEU A 167 39.25 -2.62 -16.11
C LEU A 167 38.19 -3.44 -16.86
N SER A 168 38.27 -3.42 -18.20
CA SER A 168 37.43 -4.25 -19.06
C SER A 168 37.73 -5.73 -18.79
N VAL A 169 36.68 -6.47 -18.48
CA VAL A 169 36.70 -7.91 -18.26
C VAL A 169 36.11 -8.59 -19.47
N ALA A 170 36.74 -9.65 -19.95
CA ALA A 170 36.24 -10.46 -21.06
C ALA A 170 36.11 -11.94 -20.67
N ASP A 171 35.24 -12.65 -21.37
CA ASP A 171 35.14 -14.11 -21.29
C ASP A 171 36.29 -14.82 -22.03
N GLU A 172 36.26 -16.15 -22.05
CA GLU A 172 37.24 -16.99 -22.76
C GLU A 172 37.23 -16.82 -24.29
N ASN A 173 36.12 -16.33 -24.87
CA ASN A 173 35.98 -16.05 -26.30
C ASN A 173 36.39 -14.62 -26.65
N GLY A 174 36.75 -13.81 -25.65
CA GLY A 174 37.11 -12.41 -25.81
C GLY A 174 35.91 -11.46 -25.92
N VAL A 175 34.70 -11.91 -25.60
CA VAL A 175 33.49 -11.07 -25.48
C VAL A 175 33.61 -10.24 -24.21
N GLU A 176 33.41 -8.93 -24.32
CA GLU A 176 33.44 -8.03 -23.15
C GLU A 176 32.21 -8.24 -22.26
N LEU A 177 32.47 -8.35 -20.95
CA LEU A 177 31.48 -8.54 -19.89
C LEU A 177 31.26 -7.26 -19.05
N GLY A 178 31.93 -6.16 -19.42
CA GLY A 178 32.00 -4.92 -18.63
C GLY A 178 33.12 -4.97 -17.59
N SER A 179 33.02 -4.13 -16.57
CA SER A 179 33.98 -4.06 -15.46
C SER A 179 33.51 -4.85 -14.23
N ALA A 180 34.43 -5.08 -13.28
CA ALA A 180 34.08 -5.68 -11.99
C ALA A 180 33.08 -4.81 -11.22
N LEU A 181 33.24 -3.48 -11.28
CA LEU A 181 32.35 -2.52 -10.64
C LEU A 181 30.93 -2.60 -11.20
N GLU A 182 30.78 -2.49 -12.53
CA GLU A 182 29.47 -2.51 -13.19
C GLU A 182 28.74 -3.83 -12.93
N MET A 183 29.44 -4.96 -13.04
CA MET A 183 28.87 -6.27 -12.76
C MET A 183 28.45 -6.40 -11.29
N ALA A 184 29.28 -5.95 -10.35
CA ALA A 184 28.95 -6.01 -8.92
C ALA A 184 27.76 -5.11 -8.56
N GLN A 185 27.70 -3.88 -9.11
CA GLN A 185 26.55 -2.99 -8.95
C GLN A 185 25.28 -3.60 -9.53
N SER A 186 25.36 -4.14 -10.74
CA SER A 186 24.23 -4.82 -11.38
C SER A 186 23.70 -5.99 -10.54
N LYS A 187 24.60 -6.79 -9.96
CA LYS A 187 24.21 -7.90 -9.06
C LYS A 187 23.58 -7.39 -7.76
N TRP A 188 24.07 -6.29 -7.18
CA TRP A 188 23.46 -5.68 -6.01
C TRP A 188 22.06 -5.14 -6.30
N ASP A 189 21.90 -4.38 -7.39
CA ASP A 189 20.62 -3.78 -7.77
C ASP A 189 19.55 -4.83 -8.11
N GLN A 190 19.98 -6.00 -8.60
CA GLN A 190 19.12 -7.14 -8.87
C GLN A 190 18.86 -8.04 -7.64
N GLY A 191 19.47 -7.74 -6.48
CA GLY A 191 19.34 -8.55 -5.26
C GLY A 191 20.01 -9.93 -5.36
N LEU A 192 21.01 -10.08 -6.24
CA LEU A 192 21.78 -11.33 -6.41
C LEU A 192 22.91 -11.49 -5.38
N PHE A 193 23.23 -10.42 -4.65
CA PHE A 193 24.16 -10.43 -3.52
C PHE A 193 23.42 -10.45 -2.18
N PRO A 194 24.05 -10.99 -1.11
CA PRO A 194 23.46 -10.98 0.21
C PRO A 194 23.23 -9.55 0.70
N SER A 195 22.02 -9.29 1.20
CA SER A 195 21.57 -7.96 1.63
C SER A 195 21.32 -7.84 3.14
N GLU A 196 21.64 -8.88 3.90
CA GLU A 196 21.54 -8.86 5.36
C GLU A 196 22.57 -7.88 5.96
N PRO A 197 22.25 -7.16 7.06
CA PRO A 197 23.21 -6.25 7.70
C PRO A 197 24.49 -6.97 8.13
N GLY A 198 25.62 -6.30 7.95
CA GLY A 198 26.92 -6.80 8.37
C GLY A 198 27.89 -6.99 7.22
N GLU A 199 28.95 -7.74 7.51
CA GLU A 199 30.03 -8.02 6.57
C GLU A 199 29.79 -9.34 5.84
N HIS A 200 29.97 -9.32 4.52
CA HIS A 200 29.91 -10.49 3.65
C HIS A 200 31.23 -10.60 2.92
N GLU A 201 31.96 -11.68 3.19
CA GLU A 201 33.30 -11.87 2.66
C GLU A 201 33.29 -12.62 1.32
N GLU A 202 34.19 -12.18 0.43
CA GLU A 202 34.69 -12.94 -0.73
C GLU A 202 33.62 -13.53 -1.67
N LEU A 203 32.71 -12.68 -2.14
CA LEU A 203 31.70 -13.04 -3.14
C LEU A 203 32.31 -13.03 -4.55
N SER A 204 32.05 -14.06 -5.36
CA SER A 204 32.52 -14.08 -6.75
C SER A 204 31.69 -13.13 -7.63
N ILE A 205 32.35 -12.20 -8.33
CA ILE A 205 31.67 -11.24 -9.21
C ILE A 205 31.18 -11.93 -10.48
N PHE A 206 31.94 -12.89 -11.01
CA PHE A 206 31.61 -13.64 -12.24
C PHE A 206 31.29 -15.12 -11.97
N GLY A 207 30.98 -15.49 -10.72
CA GLY A 207 30.62 -16.87 -10.39
C GLY A 207 31.79 -17.84 -10.62
N GLU A 208 31.54 -18.91 -11.39
CA GLU A 208 32.54 -19.90 -11.79
C GLU A 208 33.15 -19.60 -13.17
N ASP A 209 32.71 -18.53 -13.84
CA ASP A 209 33.16 -18.19 -15.19
C ASP A 209 34.63 -17.79 -15.19
N LYS A 210 35.35 -18.25 -16.21
CA LYS A 210 36.73 -17.83 -16.46
C LYS A 210 36.72 -16.46 -17.11
N VAL A 211 37.34 -15.51 -16.44
CA VAL A 211 37.41 -14.13 -16.92
C VAL A 211 38.84 -13.66 -17.10
N TYR A 212 39.01 -12.75 -18.04
CA TYR A 212 40.30 -12.27 -18.50
C TYR A 212 40.35 -10.75 -18.48
N ILE A 213 41.49 -10.20 -18.10
CA ILE A 213 41.80 -8.76 -18.20
C ILE A 213 43.11 -8.56 -18.97
N ASP A 214 43.32 -7.35 -19.50
CA ASP A 214 44.64 -6.96 -20.01
C ASP A 214 45.63 -6.83 -18.84
N ASN A 215 46.81 -7.42 -19.00
CA ASN A 215 47.84 -7.43 -17.99
C ASN A 215 48.67 -6.12 -17.92
N GLY A 216 48.38 -5.14 -18.76
CA GLY A 216 49.11 -3.88 -18.90
C GLY A 216 50.25 -3.93 -19.91
N TYR A 217 50.46 -5.09 -20.54
CA TYR A 217 51.54 -5.33 -21.51
C TYR A 217 51.02 -5.84 -22.86
N GLY A 218 49.69 -5.73 -23.11
CA GLY A 218 49.05 -6.14 -24.36
C GLY A 218 48.72 -7.64 -24.42
N ASP A 219 48.80 -8.34 -23.28
CA ASP A 219 48.49 -9.75 -23.14
C ASP A 219 47.26 -9.91 -22.20
N LYS A 220 46.40 -10.88 -22.48
CA LYS A 220 45.31 -11.24 -21.56
C LYS A 220 45.78 -12.27 -20.52
N VAL A 221 45.37 -12.09 -19.27
CA VAL A 221 45.61 -13.04 -18.17
C VAL A 221 44.29 -13.44 -17.52
N MET A 222 44.20 -14.70 -17.12
CA MET A 222 43.03 -15.21 -16.39
C MET A 222 43.06 -14.71 -14.95
N VAL A 223 41.96 -14.12 -14.49
CA VAL A 223 41.83 -13.58 -13.15
C VAL A 223 40.56 -14.07 -12.47
N ARG A 224 40.57 -14.09 -11.14
CA ARG A 224 39.37 -14.23 -10.32
C ARG A 224 39.12 -12.91 -9.60
N LEU A 225 37.92 -12.36 -9.84
CA LEU A 225 37.47 -11.07 -9.31
C LEU A 225 36.40 -11.31 -8.24
N THR A 226 36.64 -10.77 -7.05
CA THR A 226 35.78 -10.95 -5.88
C THR A 226 35.34 -9.60 -5.33
N VAL A 227 34.20 -9.57 -4.64
CA VAL A 227 33.72 -8.40 -3.89
C VAL A 227 33.46 -8.77 -2.43
N ARG A 228 33.83 -7.89 -1.51
CA ARG A 228 33.43 -7.90 -0.11
C ARG A 228 32.37 -6.83 0.07
N LEU A 229 31.31 -7.14 0.80
CA LEU A 229 30.23 -6.19 1.07
C LEU A 229 30.17 -5.87 2.56
N LEU A 230 30.11 -4.58 2.88
CA LEU A 230 29.57 -4.13 4.16
C LEU A 230 28.18 -3.58 3.89
N VAL A 231 27.16 -4.24 4.43
CA VAL A 231 25.76 -3.84 4.28
C VAL A 231 25.31 -3.11 5.53
N LYS A 232 24.90 -1.85 5.38
CA LYS A 232 24.31 -1.05 6.46
C LYS A 232 22.81 -0.91 6.26
N GLN A 233 22.05 -1.10 7.33
CA GLN A 233 20.61 -0.90 7.35
C GLN A 233 20.24 0.50 7.83
N ASN A 234 19.26 1.12 7.19
CA ASN A 234 18.63 2.34 7.66
C ASN A 234 17.11 2.18 7.58
N LEU A 235 16.47 2.14 8.74
CA LEU A 235 15.03 2.04 8.85
C LEU A 235 14.40 3.43 9.01
N TYR A 236 13.35 3.70 8.24
CA TYR A 236 12.59 4.93 8.31
C TYR A 236 11.11 4.62 8.40
N VAL A 237 10.41 5.26 9.33
CA VAL A 237 8.96 5.15 9.48
C VAL A 237 8.29 6.48 9.17
N GLY A 238 7.21 6.40 8.41
CA GLY A 238 6.44 7.57 8.01
C GLY A 238 5.05 7.21 7.52
N HIS A 239 4.35 8.22 7.03
CA HIS A 239 2.99 8.09 6.54
C HIS A 239 2.93 8.60 5.11
N LEU A 240 2.45 7.76 4.19
CA LEU A 240 2.14 8.19 2.81
C LEU A 240 0.69 8.64 2.72
N PRO A 241 0.40 9.72 1.96
CA PRO A 241 -0.97 10.09 1.67
C PRO A 241 -1.65 9.01 0.82
N VAL A 242 -2.91 8.73 1.14
CA VAL A 242 -3.79 7.96 0.27
C VAL A 242 -4.46 8.95 -0.68
N GLU A 243 -4.18 8.84 -1.97
CA GLU A 243 -4.65 9.78 -3.00
C GLU A 243 -6.05 9.43 -3.50
N ASP A 244 -6.32 8.13 -3.66
CA ASP A 244 -7.60 7.61 -4.11
C ASP A 244 -8.05 6.49 -3.19
N MET A 245 -9.19 6.67 -2.53
CA MET A 245 -9.85 5.64 -1.76
C MET A 245 -11.32 5.97 -1.56
N ASN A 246 -12.15 4.95 -1.65
CA ASN A 246 -13.56 4.98 -1.30
C ASN A 246 -13.86 3.78 -0.39
N GLY A 247 -14.52 4.02 0.74
CA GLY A 247 -14.76 2.99 1.75
C GLY A 247 -15.71 3.43 2.86
N LEU A 248 -15.97 2.50 3.77
CA LEU A 248 -16.79 2.73 4.97
C LEU A 248 -15.98 2.41 6.22
N GLN A 249 -15.87 3.38 7.13
CA GLN A 249 -15.31 3.16 8.46
C GLN A 249 -16.38 2.60 9.38
N ASP A 250 -16.15 1.44 9.97
CA ASP A 250 -16.98 0.84 11.01
C ASP A 250 -16.73 1.58 12.34
N GLU A 251 -17.77 2.13 12.93
CA GLU A 251 -17.70 2.91 14.18
C GLU A 251 -17.50 2.05 15.43
N HIS A 252 -17.69 0.73 15.34
CA HIS A 252 -17.43 -0.19 16.46
C HIS A 252 -15.99 -0.66 16.49
N SER A 253 -15.42 -1.02 15.33
CA SER A 253 -14.05 -1.52 15.23
C SER A 253 -13.02 -0.43 14.91
N GLY A 254 -13.46 0.71 14.36
CA GLY A 254 -12.60 1.77 13.83
C GLY A 254 -11.97 1.43 12.47
N SER A 255 -12.18 0.20 11.97
CA SER A 255 -11.59 -0.28 10.73
C SER A 255 -12.29 0.31 9.51
N VAL A 256 -11.53 0.55 8.44
CA VAL A 256 -12.09 1.00 7.15
C VAL A 256 -12.16 -0.18 6.20
N VAL A 257 -13.36 -0.44 5.68
CA VAL A 257 -13.59 -1.44 4.64
C VAL A 257 -13.53 -0.74 3.28
N THR A 258 -12.60 -1.17 2.44
CA THR A 258 -12.42 -0.70 1.06
C THR A 258 -11.87 -1.84 0.19
N ASN A 259 -12.11 -1.78 -1.11
CA ASN A 259 -11.61 -2.79 -2.05
C ASN A 259 -10.24 -2.45 -2.66
N ALA A 260 -9.91 -1.16 -2.74
CA ALA A 260 -8.64 -0.70 -3.27
C ALA A 260 -8.37 0.73 -2.78
N PHE A 261 -7.09 1.09 -2.74
CA PHE A 261 -6.65 2.45 -2.53
C PHE A 261 -5.33 2.69 -3.27
N THR A 262 -5.04 3.96 -3.58
CA THR A 262 -3.80 4.40 -4.21
C THR A 262 -3.01 5.24 -3.23
N LEU A 263 -1.73 4.93 -3.05
CA LEU A 263 -0.80 5.75 -2.28
C LEU A 263 -0.10 6.75 -3.18
N GLY A 264 0.26 7.90 -2.60
CA GLY A 264 1.13 8.86 -3.25
C GLY A 264 2.55 8.31 -3.47
N GLY A 265 3.30 9.00 -4.32
CA GLY A 265 4.68 8.62 -4.64
C GLY A 265 5.60 8.59 -3.42
N LEU A 266 6.49 7.59 -3.38
CA LEU A 266 7.55 7.49 -2.39
C LEU A 266 8.87 7.97 -3.02
N ASN A 267 9.43 9.05 -2.50
CA ASN A 267 10.76 9.53 -2.90
C ASN A 267 11.82 9.16 -1.84
N PRO A 268 12.79 8.27 -2.15
CA PRO A 268 13.81 7.84 -1.19
C PRO A 268 14.63 9.00 -0.57
N GLU A 269 14.91 10.05 -1.33
CA GLU A 269 15.66 11.21 -0.82
C GLU A 269 14.86 11.98 0.24
N GLU A 270 13.56 12.16 0.00
CA GLU A 270 12.67 12.81 0.95
C GLU A 270 12.49 11.97 2.21
N VAL A 271 12.38 10.64 2.06
CA VAL A 271 12.30 9.69 3.19
C VAL A 271 13.53 9.86 4.08
N GLN A 272 14.74 9.77 3.52
CA GLN A 272 15.98 9.87 4.30
C GLN A 272 16.13 11.23 5.01
N LYS A 273 15.59 12.30 4.40
CA LYS A 273 15.69 13.67 4.92
C LYS A 273 14.65 13.99 6.00
N SER A 274 13.42 13.48 5.85
CA SER A 274 12.26 13.97 6.60
C SER A 274 11.54 12.93 7.45
N TRP A 275 11.70 11.64 7.17
CA TRP A 275 11.03 10.60 7.94
C TRP A 275 11.78 10.27 9.22
N LYS A 276 11.07 9.71 10.19
CA LYS A 276 11.65 9.31 11.47
C LYS A 276 12.54 8.10 11.24
N LYS A 277 13.84 8.25 11.48
CA LYS A 277 14.78 7.13 11.54
C LYS A 277 14.55 6.33 12.83
N ILE A 278 14.57 5.01 12.75
CA ILE A 278 14.49 4.10 13.89
C ILE A 278 15.67 3.12 13.82
N ASP A 279 16.09 2.60 14.97
CA ASP A 279 17.20 1.65 15.03
C ASP A 279 16.70 0.19 14.93
N ASP A 280 15.52 -0.09 15.48
CA ASP A 280 14.92 -1.43 15.48
C ASP A 280 13.40 -1.39 15.25
N ILE A 281 12.86 -2.43 14.59
CA ILE A 281 11.43 -2.57 14.27
C ILE A 281 10.58 -2.70 15.55
N SER A 282 11.15 -3.19 16.65
CA SER A 282 10.47 -3.29 17.95
C SER A 282 10.13 -1.93 18.59
N GLU A 283 10.69 -0.82 18.10
CA GLU A 283 10.35 0.54 18.53
C GLU A 283 9.01 1.03 17.95
N LEU A 284 8.41 0.28 17.02
CA LEU A 284 7.17 0.69 16.36
C LEU A 284 5.96 0.57 17.32
N GLU A 285 5.26 1.70 17.51
CA GLU A 285 4.02 1.76 18.28
C GLU A 285 2.80 1.22 17.51
N PHE A 286 2.94 1.00 16.20
CA PHE A 286 1.91 0.51 15.30
C PHE A 286 2.49 -0.45 14.28
N GLN A 287 1.65 -1.31 13.70
CA GLN A 287 2.05 -2.16 12.59
C GLN A 287 1.95 -1.37 11.26
N PRO A 288 3.05 -1.22 10.50
CA PRO A 288 3.01 -0.62 9.17
C PRO A 288 2.14 -1.44 8.22
N ILE A 289 1.42 -0.77 7.32
CA ILE A 289 0.64 -1.46 6.28
C ILE A 289 1.58 -1.95 5.17
N PHE A 290 2.67 -1.22 4.91
CA PHE A 290 3.65 -1.56 3.90
C PHE A 290 5.07 -1.59 4.48
N ASN A 291 5.86 -2.55 4.00
CA ASN A 291 7.30 -2.57 4.15
C ASN A 291 7.94 -2.44 2.77
N VAL A 292 8.73 -1.38 2.56
CA VAL A 292 9.43 -1.09 1.31
C VAL A 292 10.92 -1.29 1.53
N VAL A 293 11.50 -2.28 0.86
CA VAL A 293 12.95 -2.53 0.90
C VAL A 293 13.59 -1.84 -0.30
N GLY A 294 14.63 -1.04 -0.05
CA GLY A 294 15.40 -0.36 -1.10
C GLY A 294 16.88 -0.72 -1.01
N PHE A 295 17.50 -1.03 -2.15
CA PHE A 295 18.94 -1.30 -2.25
C PHE A 295 19.64 -0.08 -2.83
N ASN A 296 20.63 0.45 -2.11
CA ASN A 296 21.40 1.61 -2.53
C ASN A 296 22.89 1.27 -2.55
N CYS A 297 23.56 1.46 -3.68
CA CYS A 297 25.02 1.36 -3.74
C CYS A 297 25.65 2.75 -3.46
N TYR A 298 26.22 2.94 -2.27
CA TYR A 298 26.73 4.26 -1.84
C TYR A 298 28.20 4.51 -2.19
N GLY A 299 28.94 3.50 -2.65
CA GLY A 299 30.30 3.70 -3.16
C GLY A 299 31.25 2.50 -2.97
N ILE A 300 32.44 2.67 -3.52
CA ILE A 300 33.57 1.74 -3.39
C ILE A 300 34.29 2.07 -2.08
N GLY A 301 34.30 1.12 -1.15
CA GLY A 301 35.09 1.23 0.06
C GLY A 301 36.55 0.92 -0.27
N THR A 302 37.46 1.81 0.14
CA THR A 302 38.90 1.52 0.21
C THR A 302 39.19 0.53 1.33
#